data_AF-A0A956SXC3-F1
#
_entry.id   AF-A0A956SXC3-F1
#
_cell.length_a   1.000
_cell.length_b   1.000
_cell.length_c   1.000
_cell.angle_alpha   90.00
_cell.angle_beta   90.00
_cell.angle_gamma   90.00
#
_symmetry.space_group_name_H-M   'P 1'
#
loop_
_entity.id
_entity.type
_entity.pdbx_description
1 polymer ?
#
loop_
_entity_poly.entity_id
_entity_poly.type
_entity_poly.pdbx_seq_one_letter_code
_entity_poly.pdbx_strand_id
1 'polypeptide(L)'
;MDELELLLDLDDRRKGERFALDVPLTADGFEAKILNLSENGVRFVTSDKVDGDEVTLVLGDGENQLRLQGKRVWSEPVGPGHSAVGVIFQDSDDLAKFRQLLE
;
A
#
# COMPACT_ATOMS: atom_id res chain seq x y z
N MET A 1 -17.09 7.68 18.49
CA MET A 1 -15.62 7.60 18.41
C MET A 1 -15.35 6.30 17.70
N ASP A 2 -15.08 6.39 16.40
CA ASP A 2 -14.93 5.25 15.51
C ASP A 2 -13.55 4.61 15.71
N GLU A 3 -13.50 3.28 15.73
CA GLU A 3 -12.26 2.49 15.85
C GLU A 3 -11.23 2.80 14.74
N LEU A 4 -11.67 3.49 13.67
CA LEU A 4 -10.84 4.02 12.58
C LEU A 4 -9.92 5.18 12.99
N GLU A 5 -10.31 6.03 13.94
CA GLU A 5 -9.46 7.14 14.41
C GLU A 5 -8.24 6.62 15.19
N LEU A 6 -8.39 5.51 15.93
CA LEU A 6 -7.32 4.88 16.69
C LEU A 6 -6.22 4.25 15.82
N LEU A 7 -6.56 3.82 14.60
CA LEU A 7 -5.60 3.32 13.61
C LEU A 7 -4.73 4.43 13.00
N LEU A 8 -5.25 5.67 12.96
CA LEU A 8 -4.54 6.85 12.46
C LEU A 8 -3.54 7.41 13.49
N ASP A 9 -3.78 7.21 14.79
CA ASP A 9 -2.95 7.73 15.89
C ASP A 9 -1.72 6.88 16.23
N LEU A 10 -1.56 5.68 15.67
CA LEU A 10 -0.36 4.85 15.88
C LEU A 10 0.86 5.30 15.08
N ASP A 11 0.74 6.36 14.29
CA ASP A 11 1.67 6.71 13.22
C ASP A 11 2.59 7.91 13.55
N ASP A 12 2.74 8.23 14.85
CA ASP A 12 3.45 9.41 15.37
C ASP A 12 4.96 9.20 15.64
N ARG A 13 5.59 8.18 15.03
CA ARG A 13 7.04 7.88 15.24
C ARG A 13 7.91 7.86 13.99
N ARG A 14 7.45 8.30 12.81
CA ARG A 14 8.27 8.21 11.59
C ARG A 14 8.24 9.47 10.73
N LYS A 15 9.45 9.99 10.49
CA LYS A 15 9.78 11.12 9.61
C LYS A 15 9.64 10.70 8.14
N GLY A 16 8.56 11.11 7.50
CA GLY A 16 8.37 11.07 6.06
C GLY A 16 7.07 11.78 5.72
N GLU A 17 7.10 12.76 4.82
CA GLU A 17 5.92 13.48 4.36
C GLU A 17 4.95 12.49 3.70
N ARG A 18 3.69 12.48 4.17
CA ARG A 18 2.66 11.58 3.65
C ARG A 18 2.07 12.19 2.38
N PHE A 19 2.39 11.63 1.23
CA PHE A 19 1.63 11.91 0.01
C PHE A 19 0.29 11.17 0.10
N ALA A 20 -0.79 11.91 0.32
CA ALA A 20 -2.15 11.40 0.13
C ALA A 20 -2.42 11.29 -1.38
N LEU A 21 -1.83 10.28 -2.00
CA LEU A 21 -2.00 9.98 -3.42
C LEU A 21 -3.37 9.30 -3.59
N ASP A 22 -4.37 10.00 -4.13
CA ASP A 22 -5.65 9.41 -4.54
C ASP A 22 -5.47 8.67 -5.87
N VAL A 23 -4.62 7.64 -5.85
CA VAL A 23 -4.29 6.82 -7.01
C VAL A 23 -4.90 5.44 -6.84
N PRO A 24 -5.61 4.92 -7.86
CA PRO A 24 -6.13 3.55 -7.82
C PRO A 24 -5.00 2.56 -7.54
N LEU A 25 -5.22 1.69 -6.56
CA LEU A 25 -4.30 0.61 -6.22
C LEU A 25 -5.07 -0.70 -6.25
N THR A 26 -4.45 -1.73 -6.83
CA THR A 26 -4.84 -3.12 -6.58
C THR A 26 -3.69 -3.89 -5.97
N ALA A 27 -4.02 -4.81 -5.07
CA ALA A 27 -3.09 -5.74 -4.44
C ALA A 27 -3.54 -7.17 -4.76
N ASP A 28 -2.71 -7.93 -5.47
CA ASP A 28 -3.01 -9.27 -5.98
C ASP A 28 -4.35 -9.37 -6.74
N GLY A 29 -4.74 -8.27 -7.40
CA GLY A 29 -5.97 -8.16 -8.18
C GLY A 29 -7.20 -7.70 -7.38
N PHE A 30 -7.07 -7.49 -6.06
CA PHE A 30 -8.12 -6.93 -5.22
C PHE A 30 -7.97 -5.42 -5.08
N GLU A 31 -9.10 -4.72 -5.05
CA GLU A 31 -9.11 -3.28 -4.81
C GLU A 31 -8.50 -2.95 -3.45
N ALA A 32 -7.61 -1.95 -3.46
CA ALA A 32 -6.90 -1.52 -2.28
C ALA A 32 -6.92 0.00 -2.16
N LYS A 33 -7.06 0.49 -0.92
CA LYS A 33 -6.98 1.90 -0.59
C LYS A 33 -5.66 2.18 0.12
N ILE A 34 -4.85 3.07 -0.45
CA ILE A 34 -3.59 3.51 0.14
C ILE A 34 -3.89 4.26 1.46
N LEU A 35 -3.21 3.85 2.53
CA LEU A 35 -3.18 4.55 3.81
C LEU A 35 -1.97 5.47 3.91
N ASN A 36 -0.80 4.98 3.48
CA ASN A 36 0.46 5.71 3.49
C ASN A 36 1.40 5.13 2.41
N LEU A 37 2.22 5.98 1.81
CA LEU A 37 3.13 5.65 0.72
C LEU A 37 4.50 6.31 0.95
N SER A 38 5.56 5.61 0.56
CA SER A 38 6.94 6.09 0.62
C SER A 38 7.74 5.53 -0.55
N GLU A 39 8.96 6.02 -0.76
CA GLU A 39 9.90 5.51 -1.79
C GLU A 39 10.24 4.01 -1.66
N ASN A 40 10.01 3.43 -0.47
CA ASN A 40 10.44 2.07 -0.13
C ASN A 40 9.28 1.12 0.18
N GLY A 41 8.06 1.61 0.28
CA GLY A 41 6.93 0.75 0.61
C GLY A 41 5.61 1.50 0.73
N VAL A 42 4.56 0.71 0.92
CA VAL A 42 3.18 1.16 1.00
C VAL A 42 2.45 0.45 2.14
N ARG A 43 1.53 1.18 2.77
CA ARG A 43 0.48 0.62 3.61
C ARG A 43 -0.87 0.86 2.94
N PHE A 44 -1.71 -0.17 2.90
CA PHE A 44 -3.04 -0.10 2.29
C PHE A 44 -4.04 -0.99 3.03
N VAL A 45 -5.32 -0.78 2.76
CA VAL A 45 -6.40 -1.70 3.14
C VAL A 45 -6.94 -2.35 1.87
N THR A 46 -7.13 -3.67 1.87
CA THR A 46 -7.73 -4.42 0.77
C THR A 46 -8.93 -5.23 1.27
N SER A 47 -9.82 -5.59 0.35
CA SER A 47 -11.03 -6.40 0.58
C SER A 47 -10.79 -7.91 0.51
N ASP A 48 -9.52 -8.35 0.61
CA ASP A 48 -9.17 -9.75 0.74
C ASP A 48 -8.02 -9.98 1.74
N LYS A 49 -7.86 -11.21 2.19
CA LYS A 49 -6.72 -11.61 3.01
C LYS A 49 -5.47 -11.76 2.14
N VAL A 50 -4.43 -11.00 2.49
CA VAL A 50 -3.10 -11.17 1.90
C VAL A 50 -2.31 -12.15 2.76
N ASP A 51 -2.42 -13.44 2.45
CA ASP A 51 -1.76 -14.51 3.21
C ASP A 51 -0.32 -14.80 2.74
N GLY A 52 0.02 -14.41 1.51
CA GLY A 52 1.34 -14.58 0.92
C GLY A 52 2.41 -13.61 1.44
N ASP A 53 3.68 -13.98 1.29
CA ASP A 53 4.82 -13.12 1.65
C ASP A 53 5.20 -12.14 0.54
N GLU A 54 4.84 -12.44 -0.70
CA GLU A 54 4.99 -11.56 -1.86
C GLU A 54 3.61 -11.04 -2.29
N VAL A 55 3.57 -9.78 -2.68
CA VAL A 55 2.37 -9.05 -3.06
C VAL A 55 2.65 -8.31 -4.36
N THR A 56 1.83 -8.55 -5.38
CA THR A 56 1.83 -7.75 -6.61
C THR A 56 0.95 -6.53 -6.40
N LEU A 57 1.52 -5.35 -6.63
CA LEU A 57 0.81 -4.08 -6.54
C LEU A 57 0.71 -3.45 -7.92
N VAL A 58 -0.46 -2.96 -8.29
CA VAL A 58 -0.66 -2.18 -9.53
C VAL A 58 -1.21 -0.82 -9.14
N LEU A 59 -0.42 0.23 -9.41
CA LEU A 59 -0.80 1.61 -9.17
C LEU A 59 -1.19 2.30 -10.48
N GLY A 60 -2.27 3.07 -10.46
CA GLY A 60 -2.76 3.84 -11.60
C GLY A 60 -3.87 3.14 -12.39
N ASP A 61 -4.33 3.80 -13.44
CA ASP A 61 -5.40 3.35 -14.33
C ASP A 61 -4.99 3.37 -15.81
N GLY A 62 -5.71 2.59 -16.63
CA GLY A 62 -5.53 2.55 -18.08
C GLY A 62 -4.10 2.23 -18.52
N GLU A 63 -3.52 3.10 -19.35
CA GLU A 63 -2.18 2.93 -19.94
C GLU A 63 -1.05 3.36 -18.98
N ASN A 64 -1.36 4.01 -17.86
CA ASN A 64 -0.38 4.57 -16.92
C ASN A 64 -0.20 3.71 -15.67
N GLN A 65 -0.25 2.39 -15.82
CA GLN A 65 -0.08 1.47 -14.71
C GLN A 65 1.39 1.22 -14.39
N LEU A 66 1.72 1.27 -13.11
CA LEU A 66 3.01 0.81 -12.57
C LEU A 66 2.79 -0.49 -11.82
N ARG A 67 3.54 -1.53 -12.21
CA ARG A 67 3.46 -2.83 -11.55
C ARG A 67 4.66 -3.02 -10.62
N LEU A 68 4.38 -2.92 -9.32
CA LEU A 68 5.39 -3.09 -8.29
C LEU A 68 5.28 -4.49 -7.68
N GLN A 69 6.44 -5.04 -7.32
CA GLN A 69 6.52 -6.23 -6.48
C GLN A 69 6.94 -5.81 -5.08
N GLY A 70 6.41 -6.47 -4.07
CA GLY A 70 6.81 -6.18 -2.71
C GLY A 70 6.63 -7.35 -1.77
N LYS A 71 7.44 -7.32 -0.71
CA LYS A 71 7.39 -8.27 0.37
C LYS A 71 6.46 -7.75 1.47
N ARG A 72 5.46 -8.54 1.84
CA ARG A 72 4.63 -8.30 3.01
C ARG A 72 5.50 -8.36 4.27
N VAL A 73 5.46 -7.31 5.07
CA VAL A 73 6.16 -7.25 6.36
C VAL A 73 5.21 -7.28 7.54
N TRP A 74 3.93 -6.95 7.30
CA TRP A 74 2.90 -6.93 8.31
C TRP A 74 1.53 -7.01 7.64
N SER A 75 0.58 -7.66 8.31
CA SER A 75 -0.84 -7.60 7.97
C SER A 75 -1.69 -7.81 9.22
N GLU A 76 -2.83 -7.14 9.28
CA GLU A 76 -3.82 -7.26 10.35
C GLU A 76 -5.24 -7.21 9.77
N PRO A 77 -6.18 -8.05 10.24
CA PRO A 77 -7.59 -7.91 9.90
C PRO A 77 -8.18 -6.64 10.53
N VAL A 78 -8.86 -5.82 9.71
CA VAL A 78 -9.46 -4.53 10.15
C VAL A 78 -10.98 -4.50 10.02
N GLY A 79 -11.59 -5.61 9.62
CA GLY A 79 -13.03 -5.76 9.49
C GLY A 79 -13.40 -7.05 8.76
N PRO A 80 -14.70 -7.37 8.65
CA PRO A 80 -15.16 -8.53 7.90
C PRO A 80 -14.66 -8.48 6.45
N GLY A 81 -13.80 -9.44 6.08
CA GLY A 81 -13.23 -9.53 4.73
C GLY A 81 -12.24 -8.41 4.36
N HIS A 82 -11.68 -7.69 5.33
CA HIS A 82 -10.73 -6.61 5.05
C HIS A 82 -9.44 -6.78 5.85
N SER A 83 -8.31 -6.46 5.22
CA SER A 83 -7.00 -6.51 5.84
C SER A 83 -6.22 -5.23 5.58
N ALA A 84 -5.62 -4.68 6.63
CA ALA A 84 -4.54 -3.72 6.49
C ALA A 84 -3.23 -4.47 6.25
N VAL A 85 -2.41 -3.96 5.34
CA VAL A 85 -1.20 -4.63 4.88
C VAL A 85 -0.09 -3.61 4.74
N GLY A 86 1.10 -3.98 5.20
CA GLY A 86 2.34 -3.23 5.00
C GLY A 86 3.27 -4.01 4.10
N VAL A 87 3.71 -3.38 3.01
CA VAL A 87 4.57 -3.97 1.99
C VAL A 87 5.82 -3.12 1.82
N ILE A 88 6.98 -3.77 1.75
CA ILE A 88 8.25 -3.15 1.33
C ILE A 88 8.49 -3.54 -0.12
N PHE A 89 8.76 -2.55 -0.98
CA PHE A 89 9.01 -2.80 -2.39
C PHE A 89 10.28 -3.64 -2.59
N GLN A 90 10.19 -4.58 -3.52
CA GLN A 90 11.31 -5.32 -4.06
C GLN A 90 11.70 -4.68 -5.41
N ASP A 91 12.94 -4.94 -5.85
CA ASP A 91 13.40 -4.46 -7.14
C ASP A 91 12.47 -4.96 -8.26
N SER A 92 11.97 -4.01 -9.04
CA SER A 92 11.09 -4.25 -10.19
C SER A 92 11.34 -3.15 -11.22
N ASP A 93 11.02 -3.44 -12.49
CA ASP A 93 11.27 -2.52 -13.61
C ASP A 93 10.57 -1.16 -13.43
N ASP A 94 9.43 -1.15 -12.74
CA ASP A 94 8.62 0.04 -12.50
C ASP A 94 8.93 0.75 -11.18
N LEU A 95 9.77 0.18 -10.31
CA LEU A 95 10.11 0.81 -9.02
C LEU A 95 10.86 2.14 -9.19
N ALA A 96 11.76 2.22 -10.19
CA ALA A 96 12.48 3.44 -10.48
C ALA A 96 11.54 4.56 -10.97
N LYS A 97 10.59 4.21 -11.85
CA LYS A 97 9.55 5.16 -12.34
C LYS A 97 8.65 5.62 -11.20
N PHE A 98 8.24 4.69 -10.33
CA PHE A 98 7.45 5.00 -9.15
C PHE A 98 8.15 6.02 -8.24
N ARG A 99 9.45 5.82 -7.96
CA ARG A 99 10.22 6.76 -7.13
C ARG A 99 10.29 8.16 -7.74
N GLN A 100 10.46 8.25 -9.07
CA GLN A 100 10.44 9.54 -9.78
C GLN A 100 9.09 10.27 -9.70
N LEU A 101 7.98 9.56 -9.51
CA LEU A 101 6.66 10.19 -9.32
C LEU A 101 6.44 10.76 -7.91
N LEU A 102 7.30 10.39 -6.95
CA LEU A 102 7.22 10.88 -5.58
C LEU A 102 8.11 12.10 -5.31
N GLU A 103 9.01 12.45 -6.24
CA GLU A 103 9.86 13.66 -6.21
C GLU A 103 9.10 14.91 -6.67
#